data_AF-A0A7C0YSB1-F1
#
_entry.id   AF-A0A7C0YSB1-F1
#
_cell.length_a   1.000
_cell.length_b   1.000
_cell.length_c   1.000
_cell.angle_alpha   90.00
_cell.angle_beta   90.00
_cell.angle_gamma   90.00
#
_symmetry.space_group_name_H-M   'P 1'
#
loop_
_entity.id
_entity.type
_entity.pdbx_description
1 polymer ?
#
loop_
_entity_poly.entity_id
_entity_poly.type
_entity_poly.pdbx_seq_one_letter_code
_entity_poly.pdbx_strand_id
1 'polypeptide(L)'
;EGRGFQKKKVMDSKKEDNDRYKPEDEPIFENAPAAYFSTLPIRRIVNVLKHNKIPATISNTAGTYVCNTAMYVALHHTTLNGLNAKTGFIHIPYTPEQVLEKTQPSMSLEMIEKAIEITIKESIKS
;
A
#
# COMPACT_ATOMS: atom_id res chain seq x y z
N GLU A 1 -20.38 7.83 9.03
CA GLU A 1 -19.27 8.66 8.52
C GLU A 1 -17.94 7.90 8.65
N GLY A 2 -17.50 7.21 7.60
CA GLY A 2 -16.36 6.28 7.66
C GLY A 2 -15.18 6.77 6.85
N ARG A 3 -14.45 7.78 7.36
CA ARG A 3 -13.20 8.25 6.74
C ARG A 3 -12.16 7.13 6.81
N GLY A 4 -11.78 6.56 5.67
CA GLY A 4 -11.02 5.32 5.60
C GLY A 4 -9.50 5.50 5.68
N PHE A 5 -8.87 4.80 6.64
CA PHE A 5 -7.51 4.16 6.75
C PHE A 5 -6.19 4.96 6.70
N GLN A 6 -5.48 4.98 7.83
CA GLN A 6 -4.33 5.84 8.15
C GLN A 6 -2.96 5.13 7.95
N LYS A 7 -1.97 5.78 7.34
CA LYS A 7 -0.55 5.37 7.37
C LYS A 7 0.28 6.29 8.24
N LYS A 8 1.08 5.73 9.13
CA LYS A 8 1.77 6.46 10.20
C LYS A 8 3.06 7.10 9.70
N LYS A 9 3.42 8.24 10.28
CA LYS A 9 4.67 8.96 9.99
C LYS A 9 5.95 8.35 10.59
N VAL A 10 5.92 7.09 11.00
CA VAL A 10 7.00 6.45 11.77
C VAL A 10 7.64 5.34 10.93
N MET A 11 8.97 5.30 10.95
CA MET A 11 9.81 4.22 10.47
C MET A 11 10.31 3.42 11.68
N ASP A 12 9.95 2.14 11.70
CA ASP A 12 10.35 1.20 12.75
C ASP A 12 10.47 -0.17 12.08
N SER A 13 11.71 -0.63 11.91
CA SER A 13 11.98 -1.86 11.19
C SER A 13 12.79 -2.85 12.01
N LYS A 14 12.32 -4.11 12.00
CA LYS A 14 13.07 -5.26 12.54
C LYS A 14 14.15 -5.78 11.58
N LYS A 15 14.17 -5.31 10.33
CA LYS A 15 15.09 -5.75 9.28
C LYS A 15 15.75 -4.54 8.62
N GLU A 16 17.03 -4.67 8.32
CA GLU A 16 17.74 -3.74 7.45
C GLU A 16 17.12 -3.68 6.04
N ASP A 17 17.08 -2.49 5.47
CA ASP A 17 16.85 -2.31 4.04
C ASP A 17 18.08 -2.71 3.22
N ASN A 18 18.03 -2.45 1.91
CA ASN A 18 19.12 -2.83 1.00
C ASN A 18 20.41 -2.03 1.25
N ASP A 19 20.33 -0.85 1.86
CA ASP A 19 21.47 0.01 2.21
C ASP A 19 21.92 -0.21 3.68
N ARG A 20 21.42 -1.27 4.33
CA ARG A 20 21.69 -1.62 5.73
C ARG A 20 21.16 -0.61 6.73
N TYR A 21 20.22 0.24 6.34
CA TYR A 21 19.57 1.16 7.25
C TYR A 21 18.43 0.45 7.98
N LYS A 22 18.37 0.65 9.29
CA LYS A 22 17.40 0.02 10.19
C LYS A 22 16.91 1.06 11.20
N PRO A 23 15.83 1.78 10.88
CA PRO A 23 15.29 2.81 11.75
C PRO A 23 14.61 2.23 12.99
N GLU A 24 14.72 2.93 14.11
CA GLU A 24 14.06 2.62 15.38
C GLU A 24 13.32 3.87 15.88
N ASP A 25 11.98 3.85 15.79
CA ASP A 25 11.08 4.95 16.20
C ASP A 25 11.36 6.32 15.55
N GLU A 26 11.85 6.32 14.30
CA GLU A 26 12.23 7.54 13.59
C GLU A 26 11.04 8.15 12.80
N PRO A 27 10.84 9.48 12.83
CA PRO A 27 9.84 10.11 11.99
C PRO A 27 10.29 10.12 10.52
N ILE A 28 9.37 9.88 9.59
CA ILE A 28 9.61 10.06 8.15
C ILE A 28 9.85 11.55 7.84
N PHE A 29 9.03 12.41 8.45
CA PHE A 29 9.21 13.87 8.43
C PHE A 29 8.80 14.42 9.80
N GLU A 30 9.68 15.23 10.41
CA GLU A 30 9.49 15.78 11.75
C GLU A 30 8.14 16.51 11.92
N ASN A 31 7.89 17.48 11.04
CA ASN A 31 6.75 18.39 11.11
C ASN A 31 5.58 17.98 10.21
N ALA A 32 5.40 16.68 9.95
CA ALA A 32 4.29 16.16 9.14
C ALA A 32 3.16 15.55 10.00
N PRO A 33 1.92 15.46 9.45
CA PRO A 33 0.78 14.87 10.15
C PRO A 33 1.04 13.45 10.66
N ALA A 34 0.42 13.05 11.78
CA ALA A 34 0.62 11.72 12.34
C ALA A 34 0.32 10.59 11.35
N ALA A 35 -0.65 10.82 10.45
CA ALA A 35 -0.96 9.88 9.38
C ALA A 35 -1.63 10.52 8.16
N TYR A 36 -1.56 9.82 7.04
CA TYR A 36 -2.33 10.11 5.83
C TYR A 36 -3.33 9.01 5.49
N PHE A 37 -4.45 9.41 4.91
CA PHE A 37 -5.45 8.52 4.34
C PHE A 37 -5.16 8.29 2.84
N SER A 38 -5.33 7.05 2.36
CA SER A 38 -5.33 6.79 0.90
C SER A 38 -6.46 7.59 0.24
N THR A 39 -6.19 8.20 -0.91
CA THR A 39 -7.21 8.89 -1.72
C THR A 39 -7.77 8.00 -2.83
N LEU A 40 -7.31 6.74 -2.93
CA LEU A 40 -7.90 5.73 -3.83
C LEU A 40 -9.29 5.30 -3.35
N PRO A 41 -10.22 4.93 -4.28
CA PRO A 41 -11.54 4.41 -3.93
C PRO A 41 -11.47 2.94 -3.47
N ILE A 42 -10.72 2.66 -2.40
CA ILE A 42 -10.28 1.30 -2.03
C ILE A 42 -11.43 0.30 -1.78
N ARG A 43 -12.58 0.76 -1.25
CA ARG A 43 -13.75 -0.11 -1.06
C ARG A 43 -14.33 -0.55 -2.41
N ARG A 44 -14.40 0.37 -3.38
CA ARG A 44 -14.86 0.06 -4.74
C ARG A 44 -13.89 -0.91 -5.41
N ILE A 45 -12.59 -0.64 -5.34
CA ILE A 45 -11.54 -1.51 -5.86
C ILE A 45 -11.69 -2.94 -5.32
N VAL A 46 -11.76 -3.12 -4.00
CA VAL A 46 -11.89 -4.46 -3.39
C VAL A 46 -13.18 -5.16 -3.83
N ASN A 47 -14.30 -4.45 -3.91
CA ASN A 47 -15.57 -5.03 -4.36
C ASN A 47 -15.48 -5.51 -5.82
N VAL A 48 -14.89 -4.72 -6.71
CA VAL A 48 -14.72 -5.07 -8.13
C VAL A 48 -13.77 -6.24 -8.30
N LEU A 49 -12.66 -6.29 -7.55
CA LEU A 49 -11.75 -7.45 -7.55
C LEU A 49 -12.47 -8.73 -7.12
N LYS A 50 -13.23 -8.69 -6.01
CA LYS A 50 -14.01 -9.84 -5.55
C LYS A 50 -15.08 -10.28 -6.54
N HIS A 51 -15.74 -9.32 -7.21
CA HIS A 51 -16.70 -9.62 -8.28
C HIS A 51 -16.04 -10.38 -9.44
N ASN A 52 -14.80 -10.02 -9.79
CA ASN A 52 -13.96 -10.69 -10.78
C ASN A 52 -13.26 -11.97 -10.25
N LYS A 53 -13.69 -12.48 -9.08
CA LYS A 53 -13.14 -13.69 -8.44
C LYS A 53 -11.66 -13.59 -8.05
N ILE A 54 -11.18 -12.39 -7.78
CA ILE A 54 -9.82 -12.13 -7.29
C ILE A 54 -9.87 -11.87 -5.77
N PRO A 55 -9.17 -12.64 -4.93
CA PRO A 55 -9.11 -12.40 -3.49
C PRO A 55 -8.46 -11.05 -3.18
N ALA A 56 -9.18 -10.20 -2.47
CA ALA A 56 -8.68 -8.89 -2.04
C ALA A 56 -9.27 -8.51 -0.68
N THR A 57 -8.49 -7.79 0.12
CA THR A 57 -8.96 -7.21 1.38
C THR A 57 -8.37 -5.82 1.57
N ILE A 58 -9.02 -5.02 2.41
CA ILE A 58 -8.48 -3.73 2.82
C ILE A 58 -7.50 -3.98 3.96
N SER A 59 -6.25 -3.56 3.79
CA SER A 59 -5.26 -3.60 4.87
C SER A 59 -5.24 -2.29 5.65
N ASN A 60 -5.43 -2.40 6.98
CA ASN A 60 -5.47 -1.26 7.89
C ASN A 60 -4.07 -0.86 8.41
N THR A 61 -3.03 -1.65 8.11
CA THR A 61 -1.65 -1.37 8.48
C THR A 61 -0.74 -1.68 7.27
N ALA A 62 0.26 -0.85 6.98
CA ALA A 62 1.35 -1.24 6.07
C ALA A 62 2.57 -1.76 6.85
N GLY A 63 2.42 -1.98 8.16
CA GLY A 63 3.56 -2.01 9.06
C GLY A 63 4.24 -0.64 9.12
N THR A 64 5.53 -0.66 9.44
CA THR A 64 6.41 0.50 9.63
C THR A 64 7.73 0.34 8.85
N TYR A 65 7.75 -0.61 7.91
CA TYR A 65 8.87 -0.84 6.98
C TYR A 65 8.77 0.07 5.75
N VAL A 66 9.69 -0.10 4.81
CA VAL A 66 9.86 0.76 3.61
C VAL A 66 8.57 0.97 2.82
N CYS A 67 7.66 -0.01 2.76
CA CYS A 67 6.37 0.15 2.08
C CYS A 67 5.45 1.21 2.75
N ASN A 68 5.49 1.33 4.07
CA ASN A 68 4.81 2.43 4.78
C ASN A 68 5.45 3.77 4.41
N THR A 69 6.78 3.84 4.45
CA THR A 69 7.53 5.06 4.12
C THR A 69 7.22 5.54 2.70
N ALA A 70 7.27 4.66 1.71
CA ALA A 70 6.95 4.99 0.32
C ALA A 70 5.53 5.56 0.16
N MET A 71 4.52 4.94 0.79
CA MET A 71 3.15 5.44 0.74
C MET A 71 3.01 6.79 1.44
N TYR A 72 3.62 6.94 2.62
CA TYR A 72 3.55 8.18 3.39
C TYR A 72 4.21 9.34 2.65
N VAL A 73 5.40 9.13 2.08
CA VAL A 73 6.12 10.14 1.29
C VAL A 73 5.28 10.58 0.10
N ALA A 74 4.68 9.65 -0.64
CA ALA A 74 3.82 9.98 -1.78
C ALA A 74 2.60 10.82 -1.36
N LEU A 75 1.90 10.43 -0.29
CA LEU A 75 0.74 11.16 0.23
C LEU A 75 1.11 12.53 0.80
N HIS A 76 2.24 12.61 1.50
CA HIS A 76 2.76 13.85 2.03
C HIS A 76 3.08 14.82 0.91
N HIS A 77 3.80 14.35 -0.12
CA HIS A 77 4.17 15.15 -1.27
C HIS A 77 2.95 15.66 -2.06
N THR A 78 1.97 14.80 -2.35
CA THR A 78 0.77 15.25 -3.08
C THR A 78 -0.06 16.22 -2.27
N THR A 79 -0.17 16.03 -0.95
CA THR A 79 -0.89 16.95 -0.07
C THR A 79 -0.18 18.30 0.04
N LEU A 80 1.13 18.30 0.30
CA LEU A 80 1.92 19.51 0.51
C LEU A 80 1.91 20.42 -0.73
N ASN A 81 1.94 19.82 -1.93
CA ASN A 81 1.97 20.54 -3.20
C ASN A 81 0.57 20.78 -3.80
N GLY A 82 -0.51 20.40 -3.10
CA GLY A 82 -1.89 20.58 -3.59
C GLY A 82 -2.17 19.87 -4.91
N LEU A 83 -1.51 18.73 -5.17
CA LEU A 83 -1.64 18.02 -6.44
C LEU A 83 -3.00 17.33 -6.52
N ASN A 84 -3.69 17.51 -7.64
CA ASN A 84 -4.93 16.79 -7.94
C ASN A 84 -4.64 15.35 -8.40
N ALA A 85 -4.00 14.56 -7.54
CA ALA A 85 -3.60 13.18 -7.81
C ALA A 85 -4.24 12.23 -6.80
N LYS A 86 -4.77 11.10 -7.28
CA LYS A 86 -5.15 9.99 -6.41
C LYS A 86 -3.90 9.19 -6.04
N THR A 87 -3.72 8.91 -4.75
CA THR A 87 -2.51 8.36 -4.18
C THR A 87 -2.89 7.29 -3.15
N GLY A 88 -2.21 6.16 -3.22
CA GLY A 88 -2.39 5.06 -2.29
C GLY A 88 -1.34 3.98 -2.50
N PHE A 89 -1.55 2.82 -1.90
CA PHE A 89 -0.61 1.70 -1.95
C PHE A 89 -1.36 0.38 -1.96
N ILE A 90 -0.80 -0.61 -2.64
CA ILE A 90 -1.35 -1.96 -2.77
C ILE A 90 -0.21 -2.94 -2.46
N HIS A 91 -0.44 -3.84 -1.50
CA HIS A 91 0.43 -5.00 -1.33
C HIS A 91 -0.06 -6.13 -2.21
N ILE A 92 0.88 -6.82 -2.86
CA ILE A 92 0.64 -8.04 -3.60
C ILE A 92 1.29 -9.21 -2.85
N PRO A 93 0.71 -10.42 -2.93
CA PRO A 93 1.33 -11.61 -2.35
C PRO A 93 2.54 -12.05 -3.18
N TYR A 94 3.25 -13.06 -2.69
CA TYR A 94 4.27 -13.74 -3.47
C TYR A 94 3.71 -14.39 -4.74
N THR A 95 4.55 -14.59 -5.75
CA THR A 95 4.27 -15.51 -6.86
C THR A 95 4.62 -16.95 -6.47
N PRO A 96 4.09 -17.98 -7.17
CA PRO A 96 4.40 -19.38 -6.86
C PRO A 96 5.89 -19.70 -6.89
N GLU A 97 6.64 -19.08 -7.81
CA GLU A 97 8.09 -19.27 -7.96
C GLU A 97 8.87 -18.75 -6.73
N GLN A 98 8.34 -17.78 -6.00
CA GLN A 98 8.99 -17.18 -4.82
C GLN A 98 8.83 -18.00 -3.54
N VAL A 99 7.95 -19.01 -3.56
CA VAL A 99 7.56 -19.82 -2.39
C VAL A 99 7.80 -21.32 -2.57
N LEU A 100 8.56 -21.74 -3.57
CA LEU A 100 8.88 -23.17 -3.82
C LEU A 100 9.36 -23.89 -2.55
N GLU A 101 10.18 -23.21 -1.73
CA GLU A 101 10.76 -23.73 -0.48
C GLU A 101 10.17 -23.05 0.77
N LYS A 102 9.00 -22.42 0.68
CA LYS A 102 8.38 -21.65 1.78
C LYS A 102 6.93 -22.03 1.97
N THR A 103 6.47 -22.09 3.22
CA THR A 103 5.06 -22.33 3.57
C THR A 103 4.22 -21.04 3.55
N GLN A 104 4.42 -20.19 2.54
CA GLN A 104 3.74 -18.90 2.41
C GLN A 104 2.69 -18.93 1.27
N PRO A 105 1.56 -18.22 1.41
CA PRO A 105 0.56 -18.14 0.35
C PRO A 105 1.12 -17.38 -0.86
N SER A 106 0.69 -17.77 -2.05
CA SER A 106 1.04 -17.11 -3.30
C SER A 106 -0.19 -16.89 -4.20
N MET A 107 0.00 -16.11 -5.27
CA MET A 107 -0.97 -15.85 -6.32
C MET A 107 -0.24 -15.86 -7.66
N SER A 108 -0.85 -16.40 -8.72
CA SER A 108 -0.23 -16.40 -10.06
C SER A 108 0.04 -14.98 -10.55
N LEU A 109 1.14 -14.82 -11.30
CA LEU A 109 1.51 -13.53 -11.87
C LEU A 109 0.38 -12.95 -12.74
N GLU A 110 -0.25 -13.77 -13.56
CA GLU A 110 -1.41 -13.40 -14.40
C GLU A 110 -2.57 -12.81 -13.55
N MET A 111 -2.88 -13.43 -12.41
CA MET A 111 -3.94 -12.93 -11.53
C MET A 111 -3.55 -11.61 -10.86
N ILE A 112 -2.28 -11.45 -10.48
CA ILE A 112 -1.74 -10.19 -9.94
C ILE A 112 -1.83 -9.08 -10.97
N GLU A 113 -1.40 -9.32 -12.21
CA GLU A 113 -1.47 -8.36 -13.32
C GLU A 113 -2.91 -7.92 -13.58
N LYS A 114 -3.84 -8.87 -13.69
CA LYS A 114 -5.27 -8.59 -13.85
C LYS A 114 -5.83 -7.77 -12.69
N ALA A 115 -5.40 -8.07 -11.46
CA ALA A 115 -5.83 -7.32 -10.28
C ALA A 115 -5.34 -5.86 -10.30
N ILE A 116 -4.09 -5.64 -10.70
CA ILE A 116 -3.50 -4.30 -10.83
C ILE A 116 -4.21 -3.53 -11.93
N GLU A 117 -4.44 -4.13 -13.09
CA GLU A 117 -5.14 -3.50 -14.21
C GLU A 117 -6.55 -3.02 -13.80
N ILE A 118 -7.34 -3.90 -13.18
CA ILE A 118 -8.66 -3.56 -12.65
C ILE A 118 -8.55 -2.43 -11.63
N THR A 119 -7.56 -2.49 -10.74
CA THR A 119 -7.37 -1.46 -9.71
C THR A 119 -7.05 -0.09 -10.31
N ILE A 120 -6.18 -0.02 -11.30
CA ILE A 120 -5.86 1.23 -12.01
C ILE A 120 -7.10 1.77 -12.71
N LYS A 121 -7.80 0.92 -13.46
CA LYS A 121 -9.05 1.29 -14.15
C LYS A 121 -10.10 1.84 -13.17
N GLU A 122 -10.32 1.18 -12.04
CA GLU A 122 -11.25 1.65 -11.01
C GLU A 122 -10.78 2.94 -10.32
N SER A 123 -9.46 3.15 -10.20
CA SER A 123 -8.91 4.34 -9.56
C SER A 123 -9.12 5.59 -10.41
N ILE A 124 -9.07 5.49 -11.74
CA ILE A 124 -9.24 6.64 -12.65
C ILE A 124 -10.70 6.90 -13.04
N LYS A 125 -11.63 5.99 -12.74
CA LYS A 125 -13.07 6.24 -12.93
C LYS A 125 -13.52 7.39 -12.02
N SER A 126 -14.31 8.29 -12.60
CA SER A 126 -14.97 9.41 -11.92
C SER A 126 -16.15 8.91 -11.08
#